data_AF-A0A1M6NBM9-F1
#
_entry.id   AF-A0A1M6NBM9-F1
#
_cell.length_a   1.000
_cell.length_b   1.000
_cell.length_c   1.000
_cell.angle_alpha   90.00
_cell.angle_beta   90.00
_cell.angle_gamma   90.00
#
_symmetry.space_group_name_H-M   'P 1'
#
loop_
_entity.id
_entity.type
_entity.pdbx_description
1 polymer ?
#
loop_
_entity_poly.entity_id
_entity_poly.type
_entity_poly.pdbx_seq_one_letter_code
_entity_poly.pdbx_strand_id
1 'polypeptide(L)'
;MLTFDVHQSPPTHHEIDAEQQRLTAFKKQLIQQSIVSDCFHGFALLALYLFDIISGYGLLAILGLGTVIAVILATTMKRLRAADLMTVAFVAIAAAFAVGGTVNGLPGGTALGSVLSALITASIIMFSTLIGRMMLRVFTGLEDLRSLAEQEEAEQEMRQLCREYPHLEAYRQQARDILRPNLTFGELKAMRNSIKS
;
A
#
# COMPACT_ATOMS: atom_id res chain seq x y z
N MET A 1 -6.59 11.76 -2.69
CA MET A 1 -5.26 11.92 -3.31
C MET A 1 -5.38 13.03 -4.30
N LEU A 2 -4.70 14.12 -3.99
CA LEU A 2 -4.47 15.21 -4.93
C LEU A 2 -3.89 14.60 -6.21
N THR A 3 -4.49 14.95 -7.34
CA THR A 3 -4.05 14.48 -8.66
C THR A 3 -3.26 15.61 -9.29
N PHE A 4 -2.01 15.34 -9.63
CA PHE A 4 -1.15 16.30 -10.30
C PHE A 4 -1.35 16.15 -11.81
N ASP A 5 -1.79 17.22 -12.45
CA ASP A 5 -2.01 17.31 -13.89
C ASP A 5 -1.43 18.65 -14.38
N VAL A 6 -0.53 18.58 -15.35
CA VAL A 6 0.16 19.76 -15.90
C VAL A 6 -0.74 20.57 -16.84
N HIS A 7 -1.90 20.02 -17.23
CA HIS A 7 -2.90 20.73 -18.03
C HIS A 7 -3.92 21.49 -17.18
N GLN A 8 -3.88 21.32 -15.86
CA GLN A 8 -4.72 22.03 -14.89
C GLN A 8 -3.90 23.07 -14.15
N SER A 9 -4.56 23.97 -13.43
CA SER A 9 -3.86 24.92 -12.57
C SER A 9 -3.05 24.18 -11.50
N PRO A 10 -1.83 24.64 -11.19
CA PRO A 10 -1.04 24.05 -10.12
C PRO A 10 -1.77 24.14 -8.77
N PRO A 11 -1.69 23.11 -7.91
CA PRO A 11 -2.31 23.15 -6.60
C PRO A 11 -1.69 24.28 -5.75
N THR A 12 -2.49 24.85 -4.87
CA THR A 12 -2.07 25.88 -3.90
C THR A 12 -1.35 25.26 -2.70
N HIS A 13 -0.61 26.06 -1.94
CA HIS A 13 -0.02 25.63 -0.65
C HIS A 13 -1.08 25.06 0.30
N HIS A 14 -2.23 25.73 0.40
CA HIS A 14 -3.31 25.29 1.27
C HIS A 14 -3.87 23.93 0.86
N GLU A 15 -3.97 23.62 -0.43
CA GLU A 15 -4.43 22.31 -0.90
C GLU A 15 -3.41 21.20 -0.63
N ILE A 16 -2.12 21.49 -0.80
CA ILE A 16 -1.03 20.56 -0.49
C ILE A 16 -0.98 20.28 1.01
N ASP A 17 -1.00 21.31 1.85
CA ASP A 17 -0.97 21.19 3.31
C ASP A 17 -2.20 20.43 3.82
N ALA A 18 -3.39 20.73 3.29
CA ALA A 18 -4.62 20.04 3.66
C ALA A 18 -4.56 18.55 3.28
N GLU A 19 -4.10 18.21 2.08
CA GLU A 19 -3.97 16.81 1.68
C GLU A 19 -2.84 16.10 2.47
N GLN A 20 -1.74 16.77 2.80
CA GLN A 20 -0.67 16.23 3.63
C GLN A 20 -1.15 15.90 5.05
N GLN A 21 -1.92 16.81 5.66
CA GLN A 21 -2.54 16.59 6.97
C GLN A 21 -3.51 15.41 6.92
N ARG A 22 -4.38 15.38 5.89
CA ARG A 22 -5.33 14.28 5.68
C ARG A 22 -4.63 12.93 5.53
N LEU A 23 -3.60 12.84 4.68
CA LEU A 23 -2.84 11.61 4.47
C LEU A 23 -2.06 11.20 5.73
N THR A 24 -1.53 12.16 6.49
CA THR A 24 -0.84 11.88 7.76
C THR A 24 -1.79 11.31 8.82
N ALA A 25 -2.99 11.88 8.94
CA ALA A 25 -4.03 11.36 9.83
C ALA A 25 -4.45 9.95 9.39
N PHE A 26 -4.66 9.74 8.10
CA PHE A 26 -5.04 8.44 7.56
C PHE A 26 -3.92 7.39 7.72
N LYS A 27 -2.65 7.77 7.56
CA LYS A 27 -1.48 6.93 7.87
C LYS A 27 -1.54 6.43 9.32
N LYS A 28 -1.78 7.32 10.28
CA LYS A 28 -1.88 6.98 11.70
C LYS A 28 -3.00 5.97 11.96
N GLN A 29 -4.17 6.19 11.35
CA GLN A 29 -5.29 5.26 11.44
C GLN A 29 -4.96 3.88 10.88
N LEU A 30 -4.32 3.81 9.69
CA LEU A 30 -3.93 2.54 9.08
C LEU A 30 -2.88 1.78 9.91
N ILE A 31 -1.91 2.48 10.50
CA ILE A 31 -0.92 1.87 11.41
C ILE A 31 -1.62 1.27 12.62
N GLN A 32 -2.55 2.01 13.24
CA GLN A 32 -3.31 1.50 14.38
C GLN A 32 -4.14 0.26 14.02
N GLN A 33 -4.82 0.29 12.87
CA GLN A 33 -5.58 -0.85 12.37
C GLN A 33 -4.69 -2.07 12.08
N SER A 34 -3.51 -1.86 11.50
CA SER A 34 -2.52 -2.93 11.28
C SER A 34 -2.11 -3.57 12.60
N ILE A 35 -1.70 -2.76 13.58
CA ILE A 35 -1.23 -3.26 14.88
C ILE A 35 -2.34 -4.07 15.59
N VAL A 36 -3.56 -3.55 15.60
CA VAL A 36 -4.71 -4.26 16.21
C VAL A 36 -4.97 -5.58 15.49
N SER A 37 -4.92 -5.59 14.15
CA SER A 37 -5.09 -6.79 13.35
C SER A 37 -3.98 -7.82 13.61
N ASP A 38 -2.72 -7.40 13.63
CA ASP A 38 -1.56 -8.27 13.85
C ASP A 38 -1.60 -8.86 15.27
N CYS A 39 -1.95 -8.06 16.28
CA CYS A 39 -2.17 -8.56 17.65
C CYS A 39 -3.29 -9.60 17.69
N PHE A 40 -4.44 -9.33 17.05
CA PHE A 40 -5.55 -10.28 17.03
C PHE A 40 -5.17 -11.61 16.38
N HIS A 41 -4.56 -11.58 15.20
CA HIS A 41 -4.10 -12.80 14.51
C HIS A 41 -3.00 -13.51 15.31
N GLY A 42 -2.07 -12.76 15.92
CA GLY A 42 -1.04 -13.30 16.80
C GLY A 42 -1.61 -14.02 18.01
N PHE A 43 -2.58 -13.43 18.70
CA PHE A 43 -3.27 -14.09 19.83
C PHE A 43 -4.08 -15.30 19.39
N ALA A 44 -4.79 -15.22 18.26
CA ALA A 44 -5.52 -16.36 17.73
C ALA A 44 -4.59 -17.54 17.44
N LEU A 45 -3.48 -17.29 16.74
CA LEU A 45 -2.46 -18.30 16.44
C LEU A 45 -1.80 -18.86 17.71
N LEU A 46 -1.47 -18.00 18.67
CA LEU A 46 -0.90 -18.41 19.94
C LEU A 46 -1.87 -19.30 20.72
N ALA A 47 -3.16 -18.95 20.76
CA ALA A 47 -4.18 -19.78 21.40
C ALA A 47 -4.29 -21.14 20.72
N LEU A 48 -4.38 -21.20 19.38
CA LEU A 48 -4.44 -22.47 18.67
C LEU A 48 -3.22 -23.35 18.93
N TYR A 49 -2.04 -22.74 19.06
CA TYR A 49 -0.81 -23.46 19.39
C TYR A 49 -0.81 -23.97 20.84
N LEU A 50 -1.15 -23.12 21.81
CA LEU A 50 -1.13 -23.48 23.24
C LEU A 50 -2.19 -24.53 23.63
N PHE A 51 -3.28 -24.62 22.88
CA PHE A 51 -4.32 -25.64 23.07
C PHE A 51 -4.08 -26.91 22.23
N ASP A 52 -2.88 -27.09 21.66
CA ASP A 52 -2.51 -28.23 20.81
C ASP A 52 -3.47 -28.45 19.61
N ILE A 53 -4.15 -27.39 19.17
CA ILE A 53 -5.08 -27.45 18.02
C ILE A 53 -4.27 -27.43 16.71
N ILE A 54 -3.17 -26.67 16.68
CA ILE A 54 -2.21 -26.63 15.57
C ILE A 54 -0.80 -26.98 16.06
N SER A 55 -0.05 -27.70 15.23
CA SER A 55 1.37 -27.97 15.50
C SER A 55 2.22 -26.74 15.19
N GLY A 56 3.47 -26.73 15.69
CA GLY A 56 4.44 -25.68 15.33
C GLY A 56 4.69 -25.57 13.82
N TYR A 57 4.63 -26.70 13.08
CA TYR A 57 4.70 -26.69 11.62
C TYR A 57 3.48 -26.01 10.99
N GLY A 58 2.28 -26.24 11.54
CA GLY A 58 1.07 -25.55 11.09
C GLY A 58 1.14 -24.04 11.32
N LEU A 59 1.65 -23.62 12.48
CA LEU A 59 1.89 -22.21 12.79
C LEU A 59 2.83 -21.55 11.77
N LEU A 60 3.95 -22.21 11.46
CA LEU A 60 4.91 -21.72 10.45
C LEU A 60 4.31 -21.68 9.04
N ALA A 61 3.49 -22.66 8.67
CA ALA A 61 2.81 -22.67 7.38
C ALA A 61 1.86 -21.48 7.24
N ILE A 62 1.06 -21.18 8.27
CA ILE A 62 0.13 -20.04 8.28
C ILE A 62 0.90 -18.72 8.18
N LEU A 63 1.91 -18.50 9.03
CA LEU A 63 2.69 -17.27 9.06
C LEU A 63 3.47 -17.08 7.76
N GLY A 64 4.20 -18.11 7.33
CA GLY A 64 5.04 -18.06 6.12
C GLY A 64 4.20 -17.82 4.87
N LEU A 65 3.26 -18.71 4.56
CA LEU A 65 2.46 -18.61 3.34
C LEU A 65 1.52 -17.40 3.39
N GLY A 66 0.86 -17.17 4.52
CA GLY A 66 -0.08 -16.06 4.69
C GLY A 66 0.59 -14.70 4.49
N THR A 67 1.71 -14.45 5.17
CA THR A 67 2.41 -13.17 5.07
C THR A 67 3.06 -12.98 3.70
N VAL A 68 3.73 -13.99 3.14
CA VAL A 68 4.38 -13.88 1.82
C VAL A 68 3.35 -13.57 0.73
N ILE A 69 2.22 -14.29 0.71
CA ILE A 69 1.15 -14.04 -0.26
C ILE A 69 0.56 -12.64 -0.08
N ALA A 70 0.32 -12.22 1.16
CA ALA A 70 -0.22 -10.89 1.44
C ALA A 70 0.70 -9.77 0.95
N VAL A 71 2.02 -9.90 1.16
CA VAL A 71 3.02 -8.92 0.68
C VAL A 71 3.07 -8.88 -0.84
N ILE A 72 3.07 -10.03 -1.50
CA ILE A 72 3.05 -10.11 -2.97
C ILE A 72 1.81 -9.43 -3.52
N LEU A 73 0.63 -9.70 -2.97
CA LEU A 73 -0.60 -9.05 -3.41
C LEU A 73 -0.57 -7.54 -3.14
N ALA A 74 -0.19 -7.10 -1.94
CA ALA A 74 -0.15 -5.69 -1.58
C ALA A 74 0.75 -4.85 -2.51
N THR A 75 1.87 -5.45 -2.96
CA THR A 75 2.88 -4.78 -3.79
C THR A 75 2.56 -4.84 -5.28
N THR A 76 2.04 -5.96 -5.79
CA THR A 76 1.74 -6.13 -7.22
C THR A 76 0.47 -5.42 -7.66
N MET A 77 -0.49 -5.24 -6.76
CA MET A 77 -1.76 -4.59 -7.09
C MET A 77 -1.56 -3.09 -7.28
N LYS A 78 -1.93 -2.56 -8.44
CA LYS A 78 -1.84 -1.11 -8.71
C LYS A 78 -3.03 -0.34 -8.13
N ARG A 79 -4.22 -0.93 -8.11
CA ARG A 79 -5.46 -0.31 -7.64
C ARG A 79 -6.19 -1.26 -6.67
N LEU A 80 -7.33 -0.83 -6.14
CA LEU A 80 -8.19 -1.54 -5.19
C LEU A 80 -9.58 -1.42 -5.81
N ARG A 81 -9.68 -1.88 -7.06
CA ARG A 81 -10.94 -1.96 -7.79
C ARG A 81 -11.64 -3.27 -7.42
N ALA A 82 -12.90 -3.42 -7.81
CA ALA A 82 -13.64 -4.66 -7.58
C ALA A 82 -12.89 -5.90 -8.10
N ALA A 83 -12.27 -5.82 -9.28
CA ALA A 83 -11.47 -6.91 -9.85
C ALA A 83 -10.24 -7.26 -8.99
N ASP A 84 -9.58 -6.26 -8.43
CA ASP A 84 -8.46 -6.44 -7.51
C ASP A 84 -8.95 -7.19 -6.26
N LEU A 85 -10.06 -6.72 -5.66
CA LEU A 85 -10.66 -7.37 -4.47
C LEU A 85 -11.06 -8.82 -4.73
N MET A 86 -11.62 -9.14 -5.89
CA MET A 86 -11.92 -10.53 -6.26
C MET A 86 -10.66 -11.38 -6.39
N THR A 87 -9.57 -10.80 -6.90
CA THR A 87 -8.27 -11.49 -7.00
C THR A 87 -7.74 -11.82 -5.61
N VAL A 88 -7.76 -10.87 -4.67
CA VAL A 88 -7.35 -11.12 -3.27
C VAL A 88 -8.21 -12.20 -2.65
N ALA A 89 -9.54 -12.13 -2.80
CA ALA A 89 -10.45 -13.13 -2.25
C ALA A 89 -10.18 -14.53 -2.82
N PHE A 90 -10.00 -14.65 -4.12
CA PHE A 90 -9.69 -15.92 -4.77
C PHE A 90 -8.36 -16.50 -4.28
N VAL A 91 -7.31 -15.69 -4.22
CA VAL A 91 -5.99 -16.12 -3.74
C VAL A 91 -6.03 -16.47 -2.25
N ALA A 92 -6.78 -15.71 -1.43
CA ALA A 92 -6.97 -16.00 -0.02
C ALA A 92 -7.69 -17.34 0.20
N ILE A 93 -8.73 -17.64 -0.59
CA ILE A 93 -9.43 -18.93 -0.55
C ILE A 93 -8.50 -20.07 -0.99
N ALA A 94 -7.77 -19.91 -2.10
CA ALA A 94 -6.83 -20.92 -2.58
C ALA A 94 -5.73 -21.22 -1.55
N ALA A 95 -5.17 -20.17 -0.95
CA ALA A 95 -4.17 -20.28 0.11
C ALA A 95 -4.75 -20.93 1.37
N ALA A 96 -5.99 -20.60 1.75
CA ALA A 96 -6.68 -21.22 2.87
C ALA A 96 -6.85 -22.73 2.68
N PHE A 97 -7.26 -23.17 1.50
CA PHE A 97 -7.33 -24.59 1.17
C PHE A 97 -5.95 -25.26 1.21
N ALA A 98 -4.92 -24.61 0.67
CA ALA A 98 -3.56 -25.14 0.68
C ALA A 98 -3.03 -25.28 2.11
N VAL A 99 -3.20 -24.26 2.97
CA VAL A 99 -2.76 -24.31 4.37
C VAL A 99 -3.58 -25.32 5.18
N GLY A 100 -4.91 -25.32 5.07
CA GLY A 100 -5.75 -26.30 5.74
C GLY A 100 -5.40 -27.73 5.36
N GLY A 101 -5.21 -28.00 4.06
CA GLY A 101 -4.74 -29.29 3.56
C GLY A 101 -3.36 -29.68 4.09
N THR A 102 -2.43 -28.74 4.13
CA THR A 102 -1.08 -28.95 4.69
C THR A 102 -1.15 -29.30 6.18
N VAL A 103 -1.91 -28.53 6.97
CA VAL A 103 -2.09 -28.76 8.41
C VAL A 103 -2.74 -30.12 8.67
N ASN A 104 -3.73 -30.51 7.87
CA ASN A 104 -4.39 -31.82 7.99
C ASN A 104 -3.47 -32.99 7.64
N GLY A 105 -2.52 -32.79 6.71
CA GLY A 105 -1.57 -33.82 6.28
C GLY A 105 -0.36 -33.98 7.21
N LEU A 106 -0.13 -33.05 8.14
CA LEU A 106 1.00 -33.09 9.07
C LEU A 106 0.71 -34.01 10.27
N PRO A 107 1.73 -34.66 10.85
CA PRO A 107 1.58 -35.41 12.10
C PRO A 107 1.04 -34.52 13.21
N GLY A 108 -0.03 -34.97 13.88
CA GLY A 108 -0.74 -34.18 14.90
C GLY A 108 -1.76 -33.19 14.33
N GLY A 109 -2.00 -33.20 13.01
CA GLY A 109 -3.06 -32.43 12.38
C GLY A 109 -4.45 -32.88 12.84
N THR A 110 -5.28 -31.92 13.23
CA THR A 110 -6.70 -32.17 13.55
C THR A 110 -7.59 -31.52 12.50
N ALA A 111 -8.78 -32.09 12.27
CA ALA A 111 -9.76 -31.50 11.36
C ALA A 111 -10.16 -30.08 11.80
N LEU A 112 -10.31 -29.86 13.11
CA LEU A 112 -10.57 -28.54 13.67
C LEU A 112 -9.40 -27.57 13.42
N GLY A 113 -8.17 -28.01 13.67
CA GLY A 113 -6.97 -27.20 13.42
C GLY A 113 -6.80 -26.84 11.96
N SER A 114 -7.10 -27.75 11.04
CA SER A 114 -7.11 -27.50 9.59
C SER A 114 -8.09 -26.39 9.21
N VAL A 115 -9.34 -26.47 9.66
CA VAL A 115 -10.37 -25.46 9.37
C VAL A 115 -10.01 -24.10 9.96
N LEU A 116 -9.59 -24.06 11.23
CA LEU A 116 -9.22 -22.80 11.87
C LEU A 116 -7.97 -22.18 11.24
N SER A 117 -6.99 -22.99 10.84
CA SER A 117 -5.79 -22.54 10.12
C SER A 117 -6.14 -21.95 8.76
N ALA A 118 -7.05 -22.58 8.01
CA ALA A 118 -7.53 -22.08 6.74
C ALA A 118 -8.22 -20.71 6.89
N LEU A 119 -9.11 -20.58 7.88
CA LEU A 119 -9.82 -19.33 8.15
C LEU A 119 -8.88 -18.20 8.57
N ILE A 120 -7.94 -18.47 9.47
CA ILE A 120 -6.94 -17.49 9.90
C ILE A 120 -6.05 -17.08 8.72
N THR A 121 -5.61 -18.03 7.90
CA THR A 121 -4.80 -17.75 6.71
C THR A 121 -5.53 -16.81 5.74
N ALA A 122 -6.79 -17.12 5.42
CA ALA A 122 -7.61 -16.25 4.58
C ALA A 122 -7.73 -14.83 5.16
N SER A 123 -7.99 -14.75 6.47
CA SER A 123 -8.12 -13.47 7.19
C SER A 123 -6.82 -12.66 7.13
N ILE A 124 -5.67 -13.26 7.44
CA ILE A 124 -4.36 -12.61 7.35
C ILE A 124 -4.13 -12.08 5.94
N ILE A 125 -4.31 -12.92 4.91
CA ILE A 125 -4.09 -12.51 3.52
C ILE A 125 -4.99 -11.33 3.16
N MET A 126 -6.28 -11.39 3.47
CA MET A 126 -7.23 -10.32 3.17
C MET A 126 -6.86 -9.02 3.88
N PHE A 127 -6.72 -9.04 5.21
CA PHE A 127 -6.45 -7.83 5.99
C PHE A 127 -5.09 -7.23 5.68
N SER A 128 -4.02 -8.03 5.69
CA SER A 128 -2.66 -7.55 5.44
C SER A 128 -2.49 -7.05 4.01
N THR A 129 -3.13 -7.69 3.01
CA THR A 129 -3.11 -7.18 1.62
C THR A 129 -3.79 -5.82 1.51
N LEU A 130 -5.00 -5.68 2.08
CA LEU A 130 -5.79 -4.46 1.97
C LEU A 130 -5.13 -3.29 2.70
N ILE A 131 -4.76 -3.50 3.97
CA ILE A 131 -4.09 -2.48 4.77
C ILE A 131 -2.74 -2.14 4.16
N GLY A 132 -1.94 -3.14 3.76
CA GLY A 132 -0.66 -2.93 3.10
C GLY A 132 -0.78 -2.10 1.83
N ARG A 133 -1.79 -2.38 0.98
CA ARG A 133 -2.02 -1.61 -0.24
C ARG A 133 -2.48 -0.18 0.05
N MET A 134 -3.37 0.01 1.02
CA MET A 134 -3.79 1.35 1.43
C MET A 134 -2.62 2.16 1.98
N MET A 135 -1.79 1.53 2.81
CA MET A 135 -0.61 2.14 3.41
C MET A 135 0.43 2.53 2.35
N LEU A 136 0.73 1.65 1.39
CA LEU A 136 1.63 1.94 0.27
C LEU A 136 1.14 3.14 -0.56
N ARG A 137 -0.18 3.25 -0.79
CA ARG A 137 -0.73 4.44 -1.43
C ARG A 137 -0.50 5.69 -0.62
N VAL A 138 -0.80 5.66 0.69
CA VAL A 138 -0.63 6.83 1.56
C VAL A 138 0.81 7.28 1.58
N PHE A 139 1.76 6.36 1.71
CA PHE A 139 3.19 6.69 1.62
C PHE A 139 3.57 7.28 0.26
N THR A 140 3.10 6.68 -0.85
CA THR A 140 3.35 7.23 -2.20
C THR A 140 2.76 8.63 -2.35
N GLY A 141 1.55 8.87 -1.83
CA GLY A 141 0.91 10.18 -1.89
C GLY A 141 1.61 11.23 -1.02
N LEU A 142 2.09 10.85 0.16
CA LEU A 142 2.92 11.73 0.99
C LEU A 142 4.25 12.05 0.30
N GLU A 143 4.88 11.07 -0.36
CA GLU A 143 6.09 11.30 -1.14
C GLU A 143 5.83 12.22 -2.33
N ASP A 144 4.74 12.01 -3.07
CA ASP A 144 4.32 12.85 -4.19
C ASP A 144 4.01 14.31 -3.74
N LEU A 145 3.75 14.57 -2.45
CA LEU A 145 3.54 15.91 -1.88
C LEU A 145 4.83 16.59 -1.40
N ARG A 146 5.96 15.87 -1.27
CA ARG A 146 7.22 16.46 -0.82
C ARG A 146 7.74 17.49 -1.82
N SER A 147 8.42 18.51 -1.30
CA SER A 147 8.99 19.58 -2.13
C SER A 147 10.21 19.07 -2.89
N LEU A 148 10.33 19.43 -4.17
CA LEU A 148 11.53 19.15 -4.96
C LEU A 148 12.77 19.87 -4.42
N ALA A 149 12.60 20.97 -3.68
CA ALA A 149 13.71 21.69 -3.06
C ALA A 149 14.47 20.84 -2.02
N GLU A 150 13.89 19.72 -1.59
CA GLU A 150 14.55 18.77 -0.69
C GLU A 150 15.59 17.89 -1.41
N GLN A 151 15.57 17.82 -2.75
CA GLN A 151 16.48 16.98 -3.54
C GLN A 151 16.96 17.70 -4.81
N GLU A 152 18.23 18.09 -4.80
CA GLU A 152 18.86 18.87 -5.87
C GLU A 152 18.75 18.21 -7.25
N GLU A 153 18.95 16.89 -7.34
CA GLU A 153 18.84 16.12 -8.59
C GLU A 153 17.46 16.25 -9.23
N ALA A 154 16.40 16.19 -8.42
CA ALA A 154 15.02 16.25 -8.90
C ALA A 154 14.67 17.68 -9.36
N GLU A 155 15.23 18.69 -8.70
CA GLU A 155 15.08 20.09 -9.13
C GLU A 155 15.81 20.35 -10.45
N GLN A 156 17.02 19.81 -10.61
CA GLN A 156 17.79 19.92 -11.86
C GLN A 156 17.04 19.27 -13.03
N GLU A 157 16.47 18.08 -12.82
CA GLU A 157 15.66 17.42 -13.83
C GLU A 157 14.43 18.23 -14.21
N MET A 158 13.68 18.74 -13.23
CA MET A 158 12.53 19.61 -13.49
C MET A 158 12.93 20.83 -14.34
N ARG A 159 14.05 21.48 -14.01
CA ARG A 159 14.57 22.61 -14.80
C ARG A 159 14.96 22.19 -16.21
N GLN A 160 15.51 20.99 -16.41
CA GLN A 160 15.81 20.46 -17.73
C GLN A 160 14.53 20.25 -18.54
N LEU A 161 13.52 19.60 -17.97
CA LEU A 161 12.23 19.38 -18.63
C LEU A 161 11.56 20.71 -19.02
N CYS A 162 11.57 21.71 -18.14
CA CYS A 162 11.03 23.03 -18.45
C CYS A 162 11.77 23.75 -19.59
N ARG A 163 13.09 23.53 -19.75
CA ARG A 163 13.86 24.10 -20.87
C ARG A 163 13.52 23.43 -22.19
N GLU A 164 13.33 22.11 -22.17
CA GLU A 164 13.01 21.32 -23.36
C GLU A 164 11.56 21.52 -23.82
N TYR A 165 10.63 21.71 -22.87
CA TYR A 165 9.18 21.77 -23.13
C TYR A 165 8.57 23.08 -22.59
N PRO A 166 8.32 24.09 -23.46
CA PRO A 166 7.85 25.41 -23.03
C PRO A 166 6.53 25.43 -22.25
N HIS A 167 5.64 24.47 -22.51
CA HIS A 167 4.36 24.36 -21.79
C HIS A 167 4.57 23.97 -20.30
N LEU A 168 5.64 23.25 -19.96
CA LEU A 168 5.99 22.92 -18.59
C LEU A 168 6.59 24.11 -17.84
N GLU A 169 7.34 24.98 -18.53
CA GLU A 169 7.78 26.25 -17.94
C GLU A 169 6.60 27.18 -17.69
N ALA A 170 5.59 27.20 -18.58
CA ALA A 170 4.36 27.95 -18.33
C ALA A 170 3.63 27.45 -17.06
N TYR A 171 3.53 26.13 -16.87
CA TYR A 171 2.97 25.55 -15.65
C TYR A 171 3.76 25.96 -14.40
N ARG A 172 5.11 25.90 -14.47
CA ARG A 172 5.98 26.33 -13.38
C ARG A 172 5.84 27.83 -13.09
N GLN A 173 5.66 28.66 -14.11
CA GLN A 173 5.42 30.09 -13.93
C GLN A 173 4.09 30.34 -13.23
N GLN A 174 3.02 29.64 -13.62
CA GLN A 174 1.74 29.69 -12.91
C GLN A 174 1.89 29.31 -11.43
N ALA A 175 2.69 28.30 -11.12
CA ALA A 175 2.96 27.91 -9.73
C ALA A 175 3.69 29.01 -8.94
N ARG A 176 4.64 29.71 -9.58
CA ARG A 176 5.31 30.88 -8.99
C ARG A 176 4.36 32.04 -8.75
N ASP A 177 3.45 32.29 -9.68
CA ASP A 177 2.47 33.38 -9.60
C ASP A 177 1.50 33.17 -8.42
N ILE A 178 1.23 31.92 -8.03
CA ILE A 178 0.48 31.56 -6.81
C ILE A 178 1.38 31.41 -5.57
N LEU A 179 2.57 32.03 -5.57
CA LEU A 179 3.55 32.02 -4.49
C LEU A 179 4.07 30.62 -4.09
N ARG A 180 4.02 29.65 -5.02
CA ARG A 180 4.58 28.31 -4.85
C ARG A 180 5.74 28.07 -5.80
N PRO A 181 6.93 28.62 -5.50
CA PRO A 181 8.09 28.54 -6.39
C PRO A 181 8.67 27.12 -6.49
N ASN A 182 8.41 26.28 -5.48
CA ASN A 182 8.90 24.91 -5.41
C ASN A 182 7.74 23.95 -5.72
N LEU A 183 7.90 23.19 -6.79
CA LEU A 183 6.99 22.13 -7.17
C LEU A 183 7.21 20.88 -6.30
N THR A 184 6.28 19.93 -6.35
CA THR A 184 6.37 18.66 -5.64
C THR A 184 6.86 17.52 -6.54
N PHE A 185 7.26 16.39 -5.93
CA PHE A 185 7.60 15.17 -6.69
C PHE A 185 6.43 14.67 -7.55
N GLY A 186 5.19 14.81 -7.08
CA GLY A 186 4.00 14.45 -7.81
C GLY A 186 3.82 15.26 -9.10
N GLU A 187 4.20 16.54 -9.09
CA GLU A 187 4.19 17.39 -10.28
C GLU A 187 5.30 17.03 -11.24
N LEU A 188 6.53 16.79 -10.76
CA LEU A 188 7.63 16.31 -11.62
C LEU A 188 7.24 14.99 -12.31
N LYS A 189 6.56 14.10 -11.61
CA LYS A 189 6.02 12.86 -12.18
C LYS A 189 4.94 13.12 -13.22
N ALA A 190 4.05 14.10 -13.00
CA ALA A 190 3.05 14.52 -13.99
C ALA A 190 3.72 15.09 -15.25
N MET A 191 4.75 15.94 -15.08
CA MET A 191 5.58 16.48 -16.17
C MET A 191 6.23 15.37 -17.01
N ARG A 192 6.84 14.36 -16.36
CA ARG A 192 7.42 13.20 -17.07
C ARG A 192 6.37 12.42 -17.86
N ASN A 193 5.15 12.32 -17.34
CA ASN A 193 4.10 11.54 -17.97
C ASN A 193 3.49 12.27 -19.18
N SER A 194 3.37 13.60 -19.13
CA SER A 194 2.82 14.39 -20.24
C SER A 194 3.72 14.39 -21.49
N ILE A 195 5.01 14.09 -21.32
CA ILE A 195 5.96 13.98 -22.44
C ILE A 195 5.89 12.58 -23.08
N LYS A 196 5.50 11.56 -22.31
CA LYS A 196 5.45 10.16 -22.78
C LYS A 196 4.13 9.80 -23.45
N SER A 197 3.09 10.62 -23.27
CA SER A 197 1.76 10.47 -23.86
C SER A 197 1.68 11.12 -25.23
#